data_AF-A0AAW7YBH1-F1
#
_entry.id   AF-A0AAW7YBH1-F1
#
_cell.length_a   1.000
_cell.length_b   1.000
_cell.length_c   1.000
_cell.angle_alpha   90.00
_cell.angle_beta   90.00
_cell.angle_gamma   90.00
#
_symmetry.space_group_name_H-M   'P 1'
#
loop_
_entity.id
_entity.type
_entity.pdbx_description
1 polymer ?
#
loop_
_entity_poly.entity_id
_entity_poly.type
_entity_poly.pdbx_seq_one_letter_code
_entity_poly.pdbx_strand_id
1 'polypeptide(L)'
;SLKEVLLTFSKKVEFRWFFPDGYELDGALSQIFSGDRHWSLDWIVQFNDDKNGWKDEVFPNTDDPYDLVWHNKLAFHEVGNGDYLAIDLAQPGREPVIYLSHDDGEGHGIELAKDFKEFLLISSRLGCVGAEDWQWLPFTEADKGFINPDCENAKKFREALGVKA
;
A
#
# COMPACT_ATOMS: atom_id res chain seq x y z
N SER A 1 -7.86 -4.11 12.78
CA SER A 1 -8.69 -3.72 11.64
C SER A 1 -8.61 -2.23 11.36
N LEU A 2 -8.96 -1.79 10.15
CA LEU A 2 -9.07 -0.37 9.78
C LEU A 2 -10.06 0.37 10.68
N LYS A 3 -11.24 -0.23 10.92
CA LYS A 3 -12.29 0.31 11.79
C LYS A 3 -11.75 0.68 13.17
N GLU A 4 -10.95 -0.18 13.79
CA GLU A 4 -10.40 0.09 15.12
C GLU A 4 -9.47 1.30 15.10
N VAL A 5 -8.54 1.38 14.14
CA VAL A 5 -7.62 2.52 14.03
C VAL A 5 -8.37 3.84 13.82
N LEU A 6 -9.40 3.84 12.95
CA LEU A 6 -10.22 5.02 12.69
C LEU A 6 -10.97 5.51 13.94
N LEU A 7 -11.42 4.60 14.80
CA LEU A 7 -12.23 4.93 15.97
C LEU A 7 -11.40 5.22 17.23
N THR A 8 -10.22 4.61 17.38
CA THR A 8 -9.48 4.63 18.64
C THR A 8 -8.11 5.29 18.56
N PHE A 9 -7.53 5.42 17.37
CA PHE A 9 -6.20 6.01 17.19
C PHE A 9 -6.25 7.34 16.44
N SER A 10 -6.68 7.32 15.17
CA SER A 10 -6.88 8.55 14.41
C SER A 10 -7.87 8.35 13.27
N LYS A 11 -8.86 9.24 13.22
CA LYS A 11 -9.82 9.32 12.12
C LYS A 11 -9.21 9.84 10.80
N LYS A 12 -8.05 10.51 10.89
CA LYS A 12 -7.39 11.13 9.73
C LYS A 12 -5.88 11.25 9.96
N VAL A 13 -5.10 10.80 9.00
CA VAL A 13 -3.65 11.02 8.93
C VAL A 13 -3.28 11.43 7.52
N GLU A 14 -2.37 12.39 7.43
CA GLU A 14 -1.67 12.77 6.22
C GLU A 14 -0.20 12.90 6.58
N PHE A 15 0.64 12.10 5.94
CA PHE A 15 2.08 12.15 6.10
C PHE A 15 2.73 12.08 4.73
N ARG A 16 3.73 12.93 4.50
CA ARG A 16 4.48 12.97 3.25
C ARG A 16 5.89 13.48 3.46
N TRP A 17 6.83 12.96 2.69
CA TRP A 17 8.18 13.46 2.57
C TRP A 17 8.71 13.26 1.15
N PHE A 18 9.75 14.00 0.82
CA PHE A 18 10.47 13.92 -0.45
C PHE A 18 11.96 13.96 -0.15
N PHE A 19 12.75 13.24 -0.95
CA PHE A 19 14.19 13.46 -0.95
C PHE A 19 14.54 14.82 -1.54
N PRO A 20 15.69 15.39 -1.17
CA PRO A 20 16.21 16.59 -1.83
C PRO A 20 16.41 16.36 -3.32
N ASP A 21 16.28 17.43 -4.12
CA ASP A 21 16.50 17.37 -5.56
C ASP A 21 17.90 16.79 -5.88
N GLY A 22 17.92 15.81 -6.80
CA GLY A 22 19.14 15.13 -7.24
C GLY A 22 19.71 14.12 -6.25
N TYR A 23 19.05 13.88 -5.12
CA TYR A 23 19.38 12.74 -4.25
C TYR A 23 18.63 11.50 -4.72
N GLU A 24 19.39 10.45 -5.05
CA GLU A 24 18.86 9.17 -5.49
C GLU A 24 19.54 8.04 -4.70
N LEU A 25 18.79 6.97 -4.47
CA LEU A 25 19.33 5.73 -3.92
C LEU A 25 19.81 4.82 -5.05
N ASP A 26 20.73 3.91 -4.74
CA ASP A 26 21.28 2.99 -5.74
C ASP A 26 20.46 1.69 -5.87
N GLY A 27 20.55 1.08 -7.06
CA GLY A 27 20.07 -0.27 -7.33
C GLY A 27 18.55 -0.42 -7.14
N ALA A 28 18.13 -1.46 -6.41
CA ALA A 28 16.72 -1.79 -6.21
C ALA A 28 15.94 -0.70 -5.43
N LEU A 29 16.63 0.24 -4.77
CA LEU A 29 15.99 1.33 -4.02
C LEU A 29 15.87 2.62 -4.83
N SER A 30 16.38 2.66 -6.07
CA SER A 30 16.46 3.87 -6.89
C SER A 30 15.12 4.53 -7.23
N GLN A 31 14.03 3.78 -7.18
CA GLN A 31 12.67 4.30 -7.41
C GLN A 31 12.04 4.92 -6.15
N ILE A 32 12.74 4.94 -5.03
CA ILE A 32 12.28 5.58 -3.80
C ILE A 32 12.84 7.00 -3.76
N PHE A 33 11.98 7.97 -4.01
CA PHE A 33 12.30 9.42 -3.97
C PHE A 33 11.34 10.19 -3.06
N SER A 34 10.26 9.55 -2.61
CA SER A 34 9.28 10.12 -1.71
C SER A 34 8.62 9.02 -0.89
N GLY A 35 7.94 9.46 0.16
CA GLY A 35 7.02 8.62 0.89
C GLY A 35 5.76 9.37 1.23
N ASP A 36 4.69 8.64 1.32
CA ASP A 36 3.39 9.12 1.69
C ASP A 36 2.68 8.02 2.48
N ARG A 37 1.82 8.38 3.43
CA ARG A 37 0.76 7.51 3.95
C ARG A 37 -0.37 8.42 4.40
N HIS A 38 -1.57 8.11 3.93
CA HIS A 38 -2.75 8.83 4.37
C HIS A 38 -3.97 7.92 4.52
N TRP A 39 -4.88 8.34 5.39
CA TRP A 39 -6.24 7.80 5.46
C TRP A 39 -7.13 8.85 6.08
N SER A 40 -8.42 8.81 5.77
CA SER A 40 -9.40 9.69 6.36
C SER A 40 -10.76 9.05 6.35
N LEU A 41 -11.46 9.12 7.47
CA LEU A 41 -12.87 8.73 7.55
C LEU A 41 -13.72 9.55 6.57
N ASP A 42 -13.35 10.81 6.31
CA ASP A 42 -14.07 11.70 5.39
C ASP A 42 -13.82 11.35 3.90
N TRP A 43 -12.71 10.68 3.58
CA TRP A 43 -12.33 10.35 2.20
C TRP A 43 -12.67 8.92 1.81
N ILE A 44 -12.92 8.03 2.78
CA ILE A 44 -13.16 6.63 2.51
C ILE A 44 -14.35 6.42 1.57
N VAL A 45 -15.37 7.28 1.63
CA VAL A 45 -16.52 7.21 0.71
C VAL A 45 -16.06 7.51 -0.71
N GLN A 46 -15.40 8.65 -0.93
CA GLN A 46 -14.91 9.05 -2.25
C GLN A 46 -13.95 8.02 -2.85
N PHE A 47 -12.97 7.54 -2.07
CA PHE A 47 -12.02 6.52 -2.53
C PHE A 47 -12.72 5.25 -3.00
N ASN A 48 -13.80 4.85 -2.33
CA ASN A 48 -14.54 3.65 -2.72
C ASN A 48 -15.50 3.90 -3.88
N ASP A 49 -16.07 5.10 -4.02
CA ASP A 49 -16.85 5.47 -5.20
C ASP A 49 -15.95 5.43 -6.45
N ASP A 50 -14.76 6.04 -6.41
CA ASP A 50 -13.82 6.05 -7.54
C ASP A 50 -13.27 4.66 -7.84
N LYS A 51 -12.81 3.93 -6.82
CA LYS A 51 -12.37 2.53 -6.97
C LYS A 51 -13.52 1.63 -7.46
N ASN A 52 -14.77 1.90 -7.10
CA ASN A 52 -15.91 1.13 -7.61
C ASN A 52 -16.20 1.44 -9.07
N GLY A 53 -15.97 2.67 -9.53
CA GLY A 53 -15.95 3.00 -10.96
C GLY A 53 -15.00 2.10 -11.74
N TRP A 54 -13.73 1.97 -11.29
CA TRP A 54 -12.77 1.03 -11.89
C TRP A 54 -13.28 -0.42 -11.91
N LYS A 55 -13.80 -0.91 -10.77
CA LYS A 55 -14.33 -2.27 -10.65
C LYS A 55 -15.56 -2.52 -11.55
N ASP A 56 -16.47 -1.56 -11.67
CA ASP A 56 -17.73 -1.73 -12.40
C ASP A 56 -17.58 -1.48 -13.91
N GLU A 57 -16.69 -0.57 -14.32
CA GLU A 57 -16.54 -0.14 -15.71
C GLU A 57 -15.34 -0.76 -16.43
N VAL A 58 -14.25 -1.05 -15.71
CA VAL A 58 -12.98 -1.52 -16.28
C VAL A 58 -12.68 -2.97 -15.91
N PHE A 59 -12.94 -3.36 -14.66
CA PHE A 59 -12.64 -4.70 -14.12
C PHE A 59 -13.88 -5.50 -13.67
N PRO A 60 -14.97 -5.59 -14.47
CA PRO A 60 -16.22 -6.20 -14.04
C PRO A 60 -16.22 -7.73 -14.03
N ASN A 61 -15.28 -8.39 -14.71
CA ASN A 61 -15.34 -9.83 -14.98
C ASN A 61 -14.77 -10.66 -13.83
N THR A 62 -15.62 -11.16 -12.94
CA THR A 62 -15.18 -11.99 -11.81
C THR A 62 -14.61 -13.36 -12.19
N ASP A 63 -14.73 -13.80 -13.44
CA ASP A 63 -14.08 -15.02 -13.94
C ASP A 63 -12.62 -14.76 -14.38
N ASP A 64 -12.25 -13.49 -14.56
CA ASP A 64 -10.87 -13.08 -14.81
C ASP A 64 -10.11 -12.87 -13.49
N PRO A 65 -8.94 -13.51 -13.29
CA PRO A 65 -8.19 -13.40 -12.04
C PRO A 65 -7.69 -11.98 -11.72
N TYR A 66 -7.39 -11.18 -12.74
CA TYR A 66 -6.95 -9.79 -12.57
C TYR A 66 -8.13 -8.96 -12.06
N ASP A 67 -9.26 -9.03 -12.77
CA ASP A 67 -10.47 -8.31 -12.39
C ASP A 67 -10.93 -8.68 -10.98
N LEU A 68 -10.92 -9.97 -10.65
CA LEU A 68 -11.38 -10.51 -9.36
C LEU A 68 -10.73 -9.82 -8.15
N VAL A 69 -9.48 -9.37 -8.27
CA VAL A 69 -8.77 -8.65 -7.20
C VAL A 69 -9.47 -7.34 -6.83
N TRP A 70 -10.17 -6.67 -7.75
CA TRP A 70 -10.88 -5.42 -7.48
C TRP A 70 -12.21 -5.60 -6.72
N HIS A 71 -12.70 -6.82 -6.61
CA HIS A 71 -14.00 -7.14 -5.98
C HIS A 71 -13.87 -7.40 -4.48
N ASN A 72 -14.91 -7.03 -3.72
CA ASN A 72 -14.96 -7.16 -2.25
C ASN A 72 -13.80 -6.46 -1.53
N LYS A 73 -13.41 -5.27 -2.01
CA LYS A 73 -12.33 -4.45 -1.46
C LYS A 73 -12.87 -3.15 -0.87
N LEU A 74 -12.26 -2.70 0.22
CA LEU A 74 -12.49 -1.38 0.81
C LEU A 74 -11.23 -0.52 0.69
N ALA A 75 -11.21 0.40 -0.28
CA ALA A 75 -10.10 1.32 -0.47
C ALA A 75 -9.97 2.28 0.74
N PHE A 76 -8.76 2.50 1.22
CA PHE A 76 -8.48 3.48 2.28
C PHE A 76 -7.42 4.51 1.88
N HIS A 77 -6.74 4.28 0.75
CA HIS A 77 -5.64 5.10 0.27
C HIS A 77 -5.64 5.11 -1.26
N GLU A 78 -5.72 6.29 -1.85
CA GLU A 78 -5.50 6.50 -3.29
C GLU A 78 -4.01 6.72 -3.55
N VAL A 79 -3.43 6.05 -4.55
CA VAL A 79 -2.00 6.22 -4.89
C VAL A 79 -1.77 7.50 -5.71
N GLY A 80 -2.80 7.96 -6.42
CA GLY A 80 -2.81 9.19 -7.21
C GLY A 80 -2.56 8.98 -8.71
N ASN A 81 -2.34 7.74 -9.14
CA ASN A 81 -2.18 7.33 -10.54
C ASN A 81 -3.35 6.46 -11.05
N GLY A 82 -4.33 6.14 -10.21
CA GLY A 82 -5.40 5.16 -10.48
C GLY A 82 -5.32 3.91 -9.60
N ASP A 83 -4.18 3.69 -8.95
CA ASP A 83 -3.98 2.57 -8.02
C ASP A 83 -4.52 2.88 -6.62
N TYR A 84 -4.74 1.83 -5.84
CA TYR A 84 -5.23 1.94 -4.47
C TYR A 84 -4.56 0.94 -3.53
N LEU A 85 -4.47 1.33 -2.25
CA LEU A 85 -4.39 0.35 -1.17
C LEU A 85 -5.77 0.12 -0.58
N ALA A 86 -6.11 -1.15 -0.40
CA ALA A 86 -7.42 -1.56 0.09
C ALA A 86 -7.32 -2.62 1.18
N ILE A 87 -8.40 -2.76 1.94
CA ILE A 87 -8.64 -3.93 2.79
C ILE A 87 -9.37 -4.98 1.95
N ASP A 88 -8.85 -6.20 1.91
CA ASP A 88 -9.59 -7.32 1.31
C ASP A 88 -10.65 -7.86 2.28
N LEU A 89 -11.89 -7.89 1.83
CA LEU A 89 -13.06 -8.36 2.57
C LEU A 89 -13.67 -9.63 1.97
N ALA A 90 -13.01 -10.25 0.98
CA ALA A 90 -13.52 -11.43 0.30
C ALA A 90 -13.72 -12.64 1.24
N GLN A 91 -12.93 -12.73 2.32
CA GLN A 91 -12.99 -13.83 3.28
C GLN A 91 -13.36 -13.32 4.69
N PRO A 92 -14.47 -13.78 5.29
CA PRO A 92 -14.85 -13.39 6.64
C PRO A 92 -13.75 -13.67 7.67
N GLY A 93 -13.39 -12.65 8.45
CA GLY A 93 -12.36 -12.77 9.49
C GLY A 93 -10.91 -12.60 9.01
N ARG A 94 -10.70 -12.39 7.70
CA ARG A 94 -9.42 -11.92 7.15
C ARG A 94 -9.62 -10.52 6.58
N GLU A 95 -8.72 -9.61 6.92
CA GLU A 95 -8.76 -8.20 6.48
C GLU A 95 -7.37 -7.72 6.03
N PRO A 96 -6.65 -8.44 5.16
CA PRO A 96 -5.30 -8.04 4.74
C PRO A 96 -5.34 -6.73 3.97
N VAL A 97 -4.23 -5.99 4.03
CA VAL A 97 -4.00 -4.85 3.15
C VAL A 97 -3.50 -5.39 1.82
N ILE A 98 -4.08 -4.95 0.71
CA ILE A 98 -3.77 -5.41 -0.65
C ILE A 98 -3.56 -4.21 -1.59
N TYR A 99 -2.75 -4.41 -2.62
CA TYR A 99 -2.54 -3.43 -3.69
C TYR A 99 -3.46 -3.68 -4.89
N LEU A 100 -4.10 -2.63 -5.38
CA LEU A 100 -4.95 -2.64 -6.58
C LEU A 100 -4.23 -1.82 -7.65
N SER A 101 -3.89 -2.45 -8.78
CA SER A 101 -3.21 -1.80 -9.90
C SER A 101 -4.19 -1.64 -11.04
N HIS A 102 -4.25 -0.45 -11.63
CA HIS A 102 -5.09 -0.12 -12.77
C HIS A 102 -4.46 -0.49 -14.12
N ASP A 103 -3.15 -0.78 -14.17
CA ASP A 103 -2.40 -0.93 -15.43
C ASP A 103 -1.33 -2.05 -15.35
N ASP A 104 -1.74 -3.25 -14.93
CA ASP A 104 -0.93 -4.48 -14.93
C ASP A 104 0.38 -4.40 -14.11
N GLY A 105 0.37 -3.63 -13.02
CA GLY A 105 1.50 -3.51 -12.11
C GLY A 105 1.80 -4.83 -11.40
N GLU A 106 3.10 -5.13 -11.23
CA GLU A 106 3.57 -6.36 -10.57
C GLU A 106 3.03 -6.50 -9.14
N GLY A 107 2.68 -5.38 -8.50
CA GLY A 107 2.09 -5.38 -7.17
C GLY A 107 0.63 -5.86 -7.11
N HIS A 108 -0.05 -6.02 -8.24
CA HIS A 108 -1.48 -6.27 -8.26
C HIS A 108 -1.87 -7.54 -7.48
N GLY A 109 -2.77 -7.37 -6.50
CA GLY A 109 -3.26 -8.47 -5.68
C GLY A 109 -2.28 -8.98 -4.61
N ILE A 110 -1.09 -8.37 -4.48
CA ILE A 110 -0.15 -8.73 -3.42
C ILE A 110 -0.70 -8.25 -2.06
N GLU A 111 -0.84 -9.18 -1.11
CA GLU A 111 -1.09 -8.84 0.29
C GLU A 111 0.17 -8.14 0.86
N LEU A 112 0.02 -6.92 1.36
CA LEU A 112 1.11 -6.10 1.92
C LEU A 112 1.29 -6.35 3.43
N ALA A 113 0.20 -6.63 4.14
CA ALA A 113 0.18 -7.03 5.55
C ALA A 113 -1.12 -7.81 5.89
N LYS A 114 -1.16 -8.56 7.00
CA LYS A 114 -2.32 -9.38 7.39
C LYS A 114 -3.51 -8.57 7.85
N ASP A 115 -3.25 -7.36 8.35
CA ASP A 115 -4.27 -6.40 8.71
C ASP A 115 -3.74 -4.97 8.67
N PHE A 116 -4.65 -4.00 8.81
CA PHE A 116 -4.32 -2.58 8.77
C PHE A 116 -3.34 -2.13 9.87
N LYS A 117 -3.36 -2.74 11.07
CA LYS A 117 -2.42 -2.36 12.14
C LYS A 117 -1.02 -2.85 11.83
N GLU A 118 -0.88 -4.10 11.37
CA GLU A 118 0.40 -4.65 10.93
C GLU A 118 0.95 -3.81 9.76
N PHE A 119 0.10 -3.40 8.81
CA PHE A 119 0.49 -2.50 7.73
C PHE A 119 1.06 -1.17 8.23
N LEU A 120 0.42 -0.51 9.20
CA LEU A 120 0.94 0.74 9.77
C LEU A 120 2.30 0.55 10.46
N LEU A 121 2.49 -0.58 11.16
CA LEU A 121 3.76 -0.89 11.81
C LEU A 121 4.86 -1.17 10.78
N ILE A 122 4.57 -1.94 9.74
CA ILE A 122 5.55 -2.26 8.69
C ILE A 122 5.88 -1.00 7.87
N SER A 123 4.86 -0.27 7.41
CA SER A 123 5.02 0.94 6.63
C SER A 123 5.82 2.00 7.39
N SER A 124 5.54 2.22 8.68
CA SER A 124 6.31 3.19 9.48
C SER A 124 7.78 2.79 9.69
N ARG A 125 8.09 1.49 9.80
CA ARG A 125 9.49 0.98 9.85
C ARG A 125 10.26 1.17 8.56
N LEU A 126 9.55 1.39 7.46
CA LEU A 126 10.09 1.74 6.15
C LEU A 126 9.92 3.23 5.85
N GLY A 127 9.73 4.06 6.88
CA GLY A 127 9.60 5.51 6.71
C GLY A 127 8.38 5.90 5.88
N CYS A 128 7.36 5.04 5.77
CA CYS A 128 6.21 5.24 4.90
C CYS A 128 6.63 5.51 3.45
N VAL A 129 7.49 4.67 2.86
CA VAL A 129 7.78 4.71 1.41
C VAL A 129 6.50 4.83 0.59
N GLY A 130 6.60 5.46 -0.58
CA GLY A 130 5.42 5.81 -1.35
C GLY A 130 4.61 4.59 -1.79
N ALA A 131 3.35 4.85 -2.12
CA ALA A 131 2.35 3.81 -2.29
C ALA A 131 2.50 2.98 -3.58
N GLU A 132 3.20 3.47 -4.59
CA GLU A 132 3.37 2.77 -5.88
C GLU A 132 4.16 1.48 -5.69
N ASP A 133 3.82 0.45 -6.48
CA ASP A 133 4.37 -0.89 -6.31
C ASP A 133 5.89 -0.94 -6.38
N TRP A 134 6.49 -0.30 -7.38
CA TRP A 134 7.95 -0.23 -7.51
C TRP A 134 8.66 0.42 -6.31
N GLN A 135 7.97 1.18 -5.45
CA GLN A 135 8.57 1.79 -4.26
C GLN A 135 8.59 0.82 -3.08
N TRP A 136 7.64 -0.11 -2.96
CA TRP A 136 7.57 -1.08 -1.87
C TRP A 136 7.94 -2.51 -2.25
N LEU A 137 7.86 -2.89 -3.53
CA LEU A 137 8.28 -4.20 -4.08
C LEU A 137 9.70 -4.60 -3.65
N PRO A 138 10.70 -3.70 -3.58
CA PRO A 138 12.03 -4.05 -3.10
C PRO A 138 12.07 -4.60 -1.67
N PHE A 139 11.01 -4.38 -0.88
CA PHE A 139 10.90 -4.87 0.49
C PHE A 139 10.07 -6.15 0.62
N THR A 140 9.61 -6.72 -0.49
CA THR A 140 8.90 -8.01 -0.50
C THR A 140 9.87 -9.16 -0.72
N GLU A 141 9.53 -10.36 -0.23
CA GLU A 141 10.30 -11.58 -0.50
C GLU A 141 9.47 -12.47 -1.42
N ALA A 142 10.08 -13.03 -2.47
CA ALA A 142 9.38 -13.74 -3.53
C ALA A 142 8.55 -14.96 -3.06
N ASP A 143 8.83 -15.47 -1.86
CA ASP A 143 8.15 -16.60 -1.22
C ASP A 143 7.28 -16.19 -0.01
N LYS A 144 7.24 -14.90 0.36
CA LYS A 144 6.45 -14.41 1.49
C LYS A 144 5.48 -13.33 1.04
N GLY A 145 4.19 -13.63 1.18
CA GLY A 145 3.11 -12.74 0.78
C GLY A 145 2.85 -11.56 1.70
N PHE A 146 3.88 -10.83 2.16
CA PHE A 146 3.79 -9.55 2.87
C PHE A 146 5.09 -8.74 2.70
N ILE A 147 5.04 -7.43 2.92
CA ILE A 147 6.25 -6.60 3.03
C ILE A 147 7.08 -7.07 4.23
N ASN A 148 8.38 -7.28 4.03
CA ASN A 148 9.33 -7.61 5.10
C ASN A 148 10.17 -6.38 5.50
N PRO A 149 9.85 -5.70 6.62
CA PRO A 149 10.64 -4.55 7.11
C PRO A 149 12.05 -4.93 7.62
N ASP A 150 12.37 -6.22 7.69
CA ASP A 150 13.65 -6.77 8.16
C ASP A 150 14.51 -7.35 7.04
N CYS A 151 14.08 -7.24 5.77
CA CYS A 151 14.87 -7.69 4.63
C CYS A 151 16.14 -6.83 4.44
N GLU A 152 17.08 -7.33 3.63
CA GLU A 152 18.35 -6.62 3.37
C GLU A 152 18.14 -5.24 2.75
N ASN A 153 17.15 -5.08 1.87
CA ASN A 153 16.81 -3.79 1.28
C ASN A 153 16.28 -2.80 2.33
N ALA A 154 15.47 -3.26 3.29
CA ALA A 154 14.97 -2.43 4.37
C ALA A 154 16.09 -1.94 5.31
N LYS A 155 17.10 -2.78 5.58
CA LYS A 155 18.29 -2.40 6.35
C LYS A 155 19.10 -1.34 5.62
N LYS A 156 19.42 -1.58 4.33
CA LYS A 156 20.14 -0.62 3.48
C LYS A 156 19.41 0.72 3.38
N PHE A 157 18.09 0.69 3.26
CA PHE A 157 17.27 1.89 3.21
C PHE A 157 17.42 2.72 4.50
N ARG A 158 17.24 2.10 5.67
CA ARG A 158 17.41 2.80 6.97
C ARG A 158 18.83 3.31 7.19
N GLU A 159 19.84 2.56 6.78
CA GLU A 159 21.25 2.99 6.81
C GLU A 159 21.48 4.23 5.94
N ALA A 160 20.93 4.25 4.72
CA ALA A 160 21.02 5.40 3.82
C ALA A 160 20.33 6.65 4.40
N LEU A 161 19.22 6.46 5.11
CA LEU A 161 18.52 7.55 5.81
C LEU A 161 19.21 8.00 7.11
N GLY A 162 20.24 7.29 7.57
CA GLY A 162 20.89 7.56 8.85
C GLY A 162 20.01 7.28 10.08
N VAL A 163 18.94 6.49 9.94
CA VAL A 163 18.02 6.15 11.02
C VAL A 163 18.45 4.82 11.62
N LYS A 164 18.96 4.84 12.85
CA LYS A 164 19.36 3.60 13.56
C LYS A 164 18.12 2.78 13.92
N ALA A 165 18.15 1.50 13.57
CA ALA A 165 17.18 0.49 13.99
C ALA A 165 17.35 0.12 15.47
#